data_AF-A0A3M6TDS1-F1
#
_entry.id   AF-A0A3M6TDS1-F1
#
_cell.length_a   1.000
_cell.length_b   1.000
_cell.length_c   1.000
_cell.angle_alpha   90.00
_cell.angle_beta   90.00
_cell.angle_gamma   90.00
#
_symmetry.space_group_name_H-M   'P 1'
#
loop_
_entity.id
_entity.type
_entity.pdbx_description
1 polymer ?
#
loop_
_entity_poly.entity_id
_entity_poly.type
_entity_poly.pdbx_seq_one_letter_code
_entity_poly.pdbx_strand_id
1 'polypeptide(L)'
;MDVLKFSLLICVLLCLKGTILQAQTSMENVKAIWSRYAKVTSGLSTYYNDYPGGGACALDPVSPLNKQPDWMLVAAGKGDYQESLGCGMCIEIKANGEQATAASGGPTPMKGTYKATIWDLCGGCKQAGFDFYRKGFGKYKTSFKAIECPTVPGKDGNIQLRFSGSDNWYIKLQARNSKVVTVGMEIEHNNKWVCMKRTADNYFTINGLGEIKFPKKFRITSISGEQLVATVSEVTDDVNIPTNIQYSGFNPDSNPESIKCYGQDGKSEQPIGPTNAPASGTAGGTKPTPAASTSPSGGQPLPTSKVPTSAGGSSAGGSSAPLTTAGGNNKPSPSPTSKPPGEPDEKFCNGKADGLYVDPNDFSNFYQCDNGITYWKHCPEGLLFNPDLNVCDWPTNVKYRAGGQKDVDEGRHHGGSIIQILKKSEGLETSILSKQQ
;
A
#
# COMPACT_ATOMS: atom_id res chain seq x y z
N MET A 1 2.27 40.03 -33.40
CA MET A 1 3.31 39.05 -32.98
C MET A 1 3.67 39.33 -31.52
N ASP A 2 2.69 39.38 -30.60
CA ASP A 2 1.84 38.27 -30.09
C ASP A 2 2.36 37.65 -28.79
N VAL A 3 2.93 38.46 -27.89
CA VAL A 3 3.09 38.14 -26.46
C VAL A 3 1.76 37.65 -25.85
N LEU A 4 0.63 38.22 -26.28
CA LEU A 4 -0.71 37.81 -25.87
C LEU A 4 -1.04 36.35 -26.26
N LYS A 5 -0.59 35.88 -27.43
CA LYS A 5 -0.78 34.46 -27.82
C LYS A 5 0.15 33.54 -27.04
N PHE A 6 1.36 33.99 -26.71
CA PHE A 6 2.30 33.21 -25.88
C PHE A 6 1.79 33.04 -24.45
N SER A 7 1.23 34.10 -23.85
CA SER A 7 0.59 34.05 -22.54
C SER A 7 -0.65 33.15 -22.52
N LEU A 8 -1.50 33.22 -23.57
CA LEU A 8 -2.65 32.32 -23.70
C LEU A 8 -2.23 30.86 -23.89
N LEU A 9 -1.16 30.59 -24.66
CA LEU A 9 -0.62 29.24 -24.86
C LEU A 9 -0.04 28.67 -23.56
N ILE A 10 0.64 29.50 -22.76
CA ILE A 10 1.16 29.11 -21.43
C ILE A 10 0.01 28.88 -20.43
N CYS A 11 -1.04 29.71 -20.43
CA CYS A 11 -2.23 29.45 -19.61
C CYS A 11 -2.94 28.14 -20.01
N VAL A 12 -3.04 27.83 -21.30
CA VAL A 12 -3.59 26.53 -21.77
C VAL A 12 -2.68 25.36 -21.35
N LEU A 13 -1.35 25.51 -21.45
CA LEU A 13 -0.38 24.50 -21.00
C LEU A 13 -0.33 24.31 -19.47
N LEU A 14 -0.67 25.34 -18.69
CA LEU A 14 -0.74 25.26 -17.22
C LEU A 14 -2.12 24.79 -16.73
N CYS A 15 -3.22 25.13 -17.41
CA CYS A 15 -4.53 24.55 -17.14
C CYS A 15 -4.56 23.04 -17.42
N LEU A 16 -3.75 22.56 -18.37
CA LEU A 16 -3.53 21.12 -18.63
C LEU A 16 -2.76 20.38 -17.51
N LYS A 17 -2.26 21.08 -16.48
CA LYS A 17 -1.69 20.47 -15.27
C LYS A 17 -2.65 20.50 -14.07
N GLY A 18 -3.87 20.99 -14.27
CA GLY A 18 -4.96 21.01 -13.28
C GLY A 18 -5.83 19.75 -13.31
N THR A 19 -5.24 18.56 -13.36
CA THR A 19 -5.97 17.28 -13.32
C THR A 19 -5.34 16.34 -12.29
N ILE A 20 -5.89 16.32 -11.07
CA ILE A 20 -5.59 15.26 -10.10
C ILE A 20 -6.34 14.02 -10.58
N LEU A 21 -5.67 13.24 -11.42
CA LEU A 21 -6.26 12.08 -12.10
C LEU A 21 -5.23 10.98 -12.29
N GLN A 22 -4.91 10.21 -11.24
CA GLN A 22 -4.27 8.90 -11.38
C GLN A 22 -4.29 8.09 -10.07
N ALA A 23 -4.87 6.89 -10.13
CA ALA A 23 -4.03 5.79 -10.61
C ALA A 23 -4.40 5.51 -12.07
N GLN A 24 -3.45 5.01 -12.85
CA GLN A 24 -3.70 4.38 -14.14
C GLN A 24 -2.65 3.30 -14.31
N THR A 25 -3.07 2.05 -14.14
CA THR A 25 -2.22 0.88 -14.31
C THR A 25 -1.71 0.73 -15.74
N SER A 26 -0.45 0.33 -15.87
CA SER A 26 0.18 -0.11 -17.11
C SER A 26 0.38 -1.63 -17.12
N MET A 27 0.66 -2.20 -18.31
CA MET A 27 1.04 -3.60 -18.44
C MET A 27 2.32 -3.94 -17.65
N GLU A 28 3.23 -2.99 -17.44
CA GLU A 28 4.42 -3.21 -16.62
C GLU A 28 4.10 -3.37 -15.12
N ASN A 29 3.04 -2.71 -14.62
CA ASN A 29 2.54 -2.97 -13.26
C ASN A 29 1.97 -4.39 -13.13
N VAL A 30 1.23 -4.86 -14.16
CA VAL A 30 0.70 -6.23 -14.23
C VAL A 30 1.84 -7.25 -14.24
N LYS A 31 2.84 -7.08 -15.11
CA LYS A 31 4.05 -7.93 -15.16
C LYS A 31 4.82 -7.93 -13.84
N ALA A 32 4.97 -6.76 -13.20
CA ALA A 32 5.65 -6.64 -11.92
C ALA A 32 4.96 -7.48 -10.83
N ILE A 33 3.63 -7.39 -10.71
CA ILE A 33 2.87 -8.17 -9.71
C ILE A 33 2.82 -9.66 -10.06
N TRP A 34 2.64 -10.02 -11.33
CA TRP A 34 2.74 -11.41 -11.80
C TRP A 34 4.09 -12.03 -11.40
N SER A 35 5.18 -11.26 -11.55
CA SER A 35 6.51 -11.72 -11.17
C SER A 35 6.68 -12.01 -9.67
N ARG A 36 5.86 -11.42 -8.78
CA ARG A 36 5.91 -11.69 -7.33
C ARG A 36 5.35 -13.06 -6.96
N TYR A 37 4.38 -13.55 -7.72
CA TYR A 37 3.88 -14.92 -7.61
C TYR A 37 4.84 -15.92 -8.27
N ALA A 38 5.53 -15.53 -9.34
CA ALA A 38 6.50 -16.40 -10.00
C ALA A 38 7.83 -16.55 -9.21
N LYS A 39 8.38 -15.45 -8.67
CA LYS A 39 9.77 -15.36 -8.20
C LYS A 39 9.90 -14.81 -6.78
N VAL A 40 10.86 -15.35 -6.03
CA VAL A 40 11.30 -14.76 -4.76
C VAL A 40 12.05 -13.46 -5.04
N THR A 41 11.72 -12.40 -4.30
CA THR A 41 12.36 -11.08 -4.44
C THR A 41 12.98 -10.67 -3.10
N SER A 42 14.25 -10.27 -3.11
CA SER A 42 14.97 -9.78 -1.92
C SER A 42 14.83 -8.26 -1.76
N GLY A 43 14.73 -7.79 -0.52
CA GLY A 43 14.62 -6.38 -0.17
C GLY A 43 14.94 -6.14 1.31
N LEU A 44 14.49 -4.99 1.84
CA LEU A 44 14.78 -4.54 3.20
C LEU A 44 13.50 -4.13 3.91
N SER A 45 13.09 -4.88 4.93
CA SER A 45 11.87 -4.62 5.71
C SER A 45 12.17 -3.96 7.05
N THR A 46 11.19 -3.20 7.57
CA THR A 46 11.25 -2.59 8.91
C THR A 46 9.98 -2.90 9.71
N TYR A 47 9.87 -2.29 10.89
CA TYR A 47 8.71 -2.36 11.75
C TYR A 47 8.05 -0.98 11.80
N TYR A 48 6.73 -0.93 11.75
CA TYR A 48 5.96 0.29 11.95
C TYR A 48 5.54 0.39 13.43
N ASN A 49 4.32 -0.05 13.73
CA ASN A 49 3.70 -0.12 15.05
C ASN A 49 2.43 -0.98 14.94
N ASP A 50 1.59 -1.01 15.97
CA ASP A 50 0.25 -1.59 15.87
C ASP A 50 -0.56 -0.90 14.74
N TYR A 51 -1.42 -1.65 14.05
CA TYR A 51 -2.23 -1.11 12.93
C TYR A 51 -3.31 -0.13 13.44
N PRO A 52 -3.35 1.12 12.94
CA PRO A 52 -4.25 2.16 13.47
C PRO A 52 -5.65 2.18 12.83
N GLY A 53 -5.90 1.36 11.80
CA GLY A 53 -7.05 1.53 10.89
C GLY A 53 -6.66 2.26 9.60
N GLY A 54 -7.47 2.11 8.55
CA GLY A 54 -7.27 2.71 7.24
C GLY A 54 -6.18 2.05 6.40
N GLY A 55 -5.26 2.86 5.87
CA GLY A 55 -4.24 2.44 4.91
C GLY A 55 -4.71 2.54 3.45
N ALA A 56 -3.74 2.73 2.57
CA ALA A 56 -3.94 3.06 1.16
C ALA A 56 -4.70 2.00 0.36
N CYS A 57 -4.83 0.75 0.82
CA CYS A 57 -5.65 -0.24 0.11
C CYS A 57 -7.16 -0.18 0.42
N ALA A 58 -7.57 0.64 1.40
CA ALA A 58 -8.97 0.81 1.81
C ALA A 58 -9.72 -0.52 2.03
N LEU A 59 -9.04 -1.52 2.61
CA LEU A 59 -9.55 -2.89 2.79
C LEU A 59 -10.35 -3.08 4.09
N ASP A 60 -10.58 -2.03 4.89
CA ASP A 60 -11.35 -2.12 6.13
C ASP A 60 -12.82 -2.50 5.89
N PRO A 61 -13.45 -3.26 6.82
CA PRO A 61 -12.86 -3.79 8.05
C PRO A 61 -11.91 -4.97 7.80
N VAL A 62 -10.84 -5.05 8.60
CA VAL A 62 -9.80 -6.10 8.51
C VAL A 62 -10.37 -7.52 8.45
N SER A 63 -9.88 -8.30 7.48
CA SER A 63 -10.27 -9.70 7.26
C SER A 63 -9.99 -10.57 8.51
N PRO A 64 -10.85 -11.56 8.84
CA PRO A 64 -10.56 -12.55 9.88
C PRO A 64 -9.22 -13.29 9.69
N LEU A 65 -8.72 -13.35 8.45
CA LEU A 65 -7.40 -13.90 8.13
C LEU A 65 -6.27 -13.20 8.91
N ASN A 66 -6.30 -11.86 8.98
CA ASN A 66 -5.24 -11.07 9.60
C ASN A 66 -5.35 -11.02 11.14
N LYS A 67 -6.31 -11.76 11.72
CA LYS A 67 -6.43 -12.01 13.16
C LYS A 67 -5.83 -13.38 13.56
N GLN A 68 -5.36 -14.17 12.60
CA GLN A 68 -4.70 -15.45 12.86
C GLN A 68 -3.27 -15.24 13.37
N PRO A 69 -2.74 -16.06 14.30
CA PRO A 69 -1.44 -15.80 14.95
C PRO A 69 -0.24 -15.67 14.01
N ASP A 70 -0.23 -16.40 12.90
CA ASP A 70 0.86 -16.41 11.90
C ASP A 70 0.70 -15.33 10.80
N TRP A 71 -0.37 -14.52 10.87
CA TRP A 71 -0.73 -13.53 9.87
C TRP A 71 -0.64 -12.11 10.43
N MET A 72 -0.23 -11.18 9.58
CA MET A 72 -0.19 -9.75 9.90
C MET A 72 -0.59 -8.90 8.70
N LEU A 73 -0.65 -7.58 8.93
CA LEU A 73 -0.73 -6.57 7.88
C LEU A 73 0.68 -6.03 7.61
N VAL A 74 0.92 -5.58 6.37
CA VAL A 74 2.11 -4.80 6.03
C VAL A 74 1.77 -3.59 5.15
N ALA A 75 2.55 -2.53 5.30
CA ALA A 75 2.65 -1.47 4.31
C ALA A 75 3.76 -1.83 3.30
N ALA A 76 3.45 -1.85 2.00
CA ALA A 76 4.39 -2.25 0.96
C ALA A 76 5.03 -1.05 0.27
N GLY A 77 6.30 -1.14 -0.12
CA GLY A 77 6.92 -0.11 -0.97
C GLY A 77 6.26 -0.01 -2.36
N LYS A 78 6.43 1.14 -3.02
CA LYS A 78 5.81 1.44 -4.34
C LYS A 78 6.02 0.32 -5.38
N GLY A 79 7.16 -0.37 -5.32
CA GLY A 79 7.52 -1.48 -6.20
C GLY A 79 6.68 -2.76 -6.03
N ASP A 80 5.88 -2.88 -4.98
CA ASP A 80 4.95 -4.00 -4.75
C ASP A 80 3.52 -3.53 -4.47
N TYR A 81 3.34 -2.24 -4.13
CA TYR A 81 2.03 -1.59 -4.12
C TYR A 81 1.45 -1.44 -5.54
N GLN A 82 2.29 -1.02 -6.51
CA GLN A 82 2.02 -1.03 -7.95
C GLN A 82 0.67 -0.38 -8.33
N GLU A 83 0.50 0.90 -8.00
CA GLU A 83 -0.74 1.66 -8.28
C GLU A 83 -2.00 0.97 -7.72
N SER A 84 -1.90 0.45 -6.49
CA SER A 84 -2.87 -0.38 -5.77
C SER A 84 -3.14 -1.78 -6.34
N LEU A 85 -2.47 -2.21 -7.42
CA LEU A 85 -2.63 -3.56 -7.99
C LEU A 85 -2.15 -4.66 -7.02
N GLY A 86 -1.16 -4.36 -6.18
CA GLY A 86 -0.69 -5.28 -5.13
C GLY A 86 -1.54 -5.31 -3.86
N CYS A 87 -2.59 -4.48 -3.75
CA CYS A 87 -3.45 -4.45 -2.57
C CYS A 87 -4.20 -5.77 -2.36
N GLY A 88 -4.26 -6.22 -1.11
CA GLY A 88 -4.87 -7.50 -0.76
C GLY A 88 -4.02 -8.72 -1.15
N MET A 89 -2.86 -8.55 -1.79
CA MET A 89 -1.94 -9.64 -2.08
C MET A 89 -1.43 -10.28 -0.79
N CYS A 90 -1.61 -11.59 -0.67
CA CYS A 90 -0.97 -12.36 0.39
C CYS A 90 0.49 -12.67 0.02
N ILE A 91 1.38 -12.57 0.99
CA ILE A 91 2.82 -12.77 0.81
C ILE A 91 3.40 -13.62 1.94
N GLU A 92 4.42 -14.42 1.60
CA GLU A 92 5.31 -15.06 2.56
C GLU A 92 6.64 -14.30 2.57
N ILE A 93 7.05 -13.79 3.73
CA ILE A 93 8.31 -13.07 3.95
C ILE A 93 9.25 -13.93 4.80
N LYS A 94 10.50 -14.08 4.39
CA LYS A 94 11.57 -14.79 5.10
C LYS A 94 12.66 -13.83 5.52
N ALA A 95 13.06 -13.94 6.78
CA ALA A 95 14.14 -13.15 7.38
C ALA A 95 15.09 -14.08 8.14
N ASN A 96 16.40 -13.87 7.98
CA ASN A 96 17.46 -14.67 8.62
C ASN A 96 18.01 -14.01 9.92
N GLY A 97 17.57 -12.79 10.24
CA GLY A 97 18.11 -11.96 11.32
C GLY A 97 19.19 -10.96 10.88
N GLU A 98 19.59 -10.96 9.61
CA GLU A 98 20.65 -10.10 9.08
C GLU A 98 20.17 -8.66 8.94
N GLN A 99 20.90 -7.74 9.55
CA GLN A 99 20.59 -6.31 9.53
C GLN A 99 20.99 -5.69 8.18
N ALA A 100 20.32 -4.61 7.78
CA ALA A 100 20.68 -3.87 6.58
C ALA A 100 22.06 -3.19 6.71
N THR A 101 22.36 -2.65 7.89
CA THR A 101 23.67 -2.18 8.33
C THR A 101 23.84 -2.46 9.82
N ALA A 102 25.07 -2.48 10.34
CA ALA A 102 25.34 -2.64 11.78
C ALA A 102 24.70 -1.53 12.65
N ALA A 103 24.41 -0.35 12.08
CA ALA A 103 23.72 0.74 12.78
C ALA A 103 22.19 0.64 12.68
N SER A 104 21.65 -0.26 11.86
CA SER A 104 20.20 -0.45 11.66
C SER A 104 19.62 -1.56 12.54
N GLY A 105 20.33 -1.97 13.59
CA GLY A 105 20.01 -3.14 14.41
C GLY A 105 19.14 -2.86 15.63
N GLY A 106 18.12 -3.69 15.84
CA GLY A 106 17.40 -3.81 17.11
C GLY A 106 17.84 -5.01 17.96
N PRO A 107 17.51 -5.02 19.27
CA PRO A 107 17.86 -6.09 20.20
C PRO A 107 17.15 -7.42 19.88
N THR A 108 16.07 -7.39 19.09
CA THR A 108 15.34 -8.58 18.63
C THR A 108 15.39 -8.64 17.11
N PRO A 109 16.28 -9.47 16.51
CA PRO A 109 16.42 -9.53 15.06
C PRO A 109 15.18 -10.13 14.38
N MET A 110 14.78 -9.57 13.22
CA MET A 110 13.71 -10.13 12.40
C MET A 110 14.16 -11.48 11.83
N LYS A 111 13.65 -12.59 12.38
CA LYS A 111 14.07 -13.95 12.04
C LYS A 111 12.89 -14.91 12.03
N GLY A 112 12.70 -15.60 10.91
CA GLY A 112 11.63 -16.57 10.71
C GLY A 112 10.96 -16.43 9.35
N THR A 113 9.80 -17.08 9.22
CA THR A 113 8.88 -16.96 8.09
C THR A 113 7.60 -16.31 8.60
N TYR A 114 7.10 -15.30 7.90
CA TYR A 114 5.90 -14.55 8.25
C TYR A 114 4.92 -14.56 7.08
N LYS A 115 3.61 -14.64 7.36
CA LYS A 115 2.57 -14.43 6.34
C LYS A 115 1.93 -13.08 6.56
N ALA A 116 1.67 -12.36 5.48
CA ALA A 116 1.07 -11.04 5.56
C ALA A 116 0.14 -10.76 4.38
N THR A 117 -0.71 -9.76 4.55
CA THR A 117 -1.50 -9.14 3.47
C THR A 117 -1.00 -7.71 3.26
N ILE A 118 -0.78 -7.32 2.01
CA ILE A 118 -0.47 -5.92 1.65
C ILE A 118 -1.73 -5.07 1.88
N TRP A 119 -1.60 -4.09 2.79
CA TRP A 119 -2.72 -3.31 3.31
C TRP A 119 -2.56 -1.80 3.15
N ASP A 120 -1.31 -1.33 3.04
CA ASP A 120 -0.99 0.09 2.95
C ASP A 120 0.25 0.33 2.04
N LEU A 121 0.54 1.59 1.75
CA LEU A 121 1.69 2.06 1.01
C LEU A 121 2.76 2.60 1.96
N CYS A 122 3.89 1.91 2.07
CA CYS A 122 5.07 2.46 2.72
C CYS A 122 5.78 3.45 1.79
N GLY A 123 5.57 4.75 2.01
CA GLY A 123 6.12 5.83 1.17
C GLY A 123 7.66 5.84 1.07
N GLY A 124 8.36 5.41 2.13
CA GLY A 124 9.83 5.31 2.17
C GLY A 124 10.41 3.98 1.66
N CYS A 125 9.58 2.94 1.49
CA CYS A 125 10.05 1.60 1.17
C CYS A 125 10.35 1.43 -0.33
N LYS A 126 11.34 0.59 -0.62
CA LYS A 126 11.66 0.12 -1.98
C LYS A 126 10.93 -1.21 -2.25
N GLN A 127 11.09 -1.75 -3.46
CA GLN A 127 10.63 -3.09 -3.80
C GLN A 127 11.18 -4.14 -2.80
N ALA A 128 10.36 -5.14 -2.46
CA ALA A 128 10.57 -6.13 -1.41
C ALA A 128 10.87 -5.54 -0.03
N GLY A 129 10.53 -4.26 0.19
CA GLY A 129 10.57 -3.60 1.48
C GLY A 129 9.17 -3.44 2.02
N PHE A 130 8.93 -4.02 3.19
CA PHE A 130 7.66 -3.97 3.89
C PHE A 130 7.86 -3.36 5.27
N ASP A 131 6.94 -2.52 5.68
CA ASP A 131 6.83 -2.05 7.05
C ASP A 131 5.75 -2.88 7.76
N PHE A 132 6.19 -3.64 8.76
CA PHE A 132 5.35 -4.61 9.45
C PHE A 132 4.48 -3.89 10.48
N TYR A 133 3.15 -4.14 10.49
CA TYR A 133 2.28 -3.64 11.55
C TYR A 133 2.42 -4.47 12.82
N ARG A 134 3.59 -4.35 13.44
CA ARG A 134 4.00 -5.01 14.68
C ARG A 134 5.12 -4.20 15.31
N LYS A 135 5.12 -4.09 16.64
CA LYS A 135 6.22 -3.51 17.41
C LYS A 135 7.54 -4.26 17.19
N GLY A 136 8.58 -3.50 16.87
CA GLY A 136 9.95 -3.94 16.68
C GLY A 136 10.85 -2.75 16.37
N PHE A 137 12.15 -2.98 16.19
CA PHE A 137 13.10 -1.92 15.83
C PHE A 137 14.10 -2.44 14.81
N GLY A 138 14.54 -1.56 13.91
CA GLY A 138 15.62 -1.82 12.97
C GLY A 138 15.15 -2.20 11.57
N LYS A 139 16.12 -2.41 10.68
CA LYS A 139 15.93 -2.72 9.26
C LYS A 139 16.69 -3.98 8.90
N TYR A 140 16.00 -4.95 8.33
CA TYR A 140 16.51 -6.31 8.13
C TYR A 140 16.44 -6.72 6.66
N LYS A 141 17.39 -7.56 6.24
CA LYS A 141 17.35 -8.19 4.93
C LYS A 141 16.26 -9.24 4.92
N THR A 142 15.36 -9.12 3.97
CA THR A 142 14.22 -10.02 3.80
C THR A 142 14.15 -10.50 2.37
N SER A 143 13.55 -11.66 2.15
CA SER A 143 13.06 -12.07 0.85
C SER A 143 11.58 -12.41 0.95
N PHE A 144 10.82 -12.17 -0.12
CA PHE A 144 9.40 -12.50 -0.14
C PHE A 144 8.98 -13.17 -1.44
N LYS A 145 7.85 -13.86 -1.39
CA LYS A 145 7.11 -14.33 -2.55
C LYS A 145 5.62 -14.10 -2.31
N ALA A 146 4.88 -13.72 -3.35
CA ALA A 146 3.42 -13.72 -3.26
C ALA A 146 2.90 -15.17 -3.20
N ILE A 147 1.87 -15.36 -2.38
CA ILE A 147 1.21 -16.64 -2.13
C ILE A 147 -0.29 -16.48 -2.38
N GLU A 148 -0.97 -17.61 -2.56
CA GLU A 148 -2.43 -17.60 -2.58
C GLU A 148 -2.97 -17.25 -1.19
N CYS A 149 -3.92 -16.32 -1.15
CA CYS A 149 -4.68 -16.04 0.06
C CYS A 149 -5.56 -17.26 0.39
N PRO A 150 -5.53 -17.77 1.64
CA PRO A 150 -6.38 -18.88 2.03
C PRO A 150 -7.85 -18.45 2.03
N THR A 151 -8.71 -19.39 1.61
CA THR A 151 -10.17 -19.22 1.51
C THR A 151 -10.86 -20.34 2.28
N VAL A 152 -12.03 -20.07 2.85
CA VAL A 152 -12.87 -21.09 3.49
C VAL A 152 -13.89 -21.71 2.51
N PRO A 153 -14.41 -22.93 2.73
CA PRO A 153 -15.48 -23.46 1.90
C PRO A 153 -16.77 -22.63 1.98
N GLY A 154 -17.49 -22.53 0.85
CA GLY A 154 -18.78 -21.85 0.77
C GLY A 154 -18.66 -20.33 0.57
N LYS A 155 -19.81 -19.63 0.73
CA LYS A 155 -19.97 -18.21 0.38
C LYS A 155 -18.96 -17.26 1.05
N ASP A 156 -18.48 -17.61 2.25
CA ASP A 156 -17.61 -16.74 3.05
C ASP A 156 -16.15 -16.78 2.60
N GLY A 157 -15.76 -17.76 1.77
CA GLY A 157 -14.47 -17.81 1.08
C GLY A 157 -14.52 -17.45 -0.40
N ASN A 158 -15.69 -17.01 -0.90
CA ASN A 158 -15.82 -16.45 -2.24
C ASN A 158 -15.40 -14.98 -2.27
N ILE A 159 -15.14 -14.46 -3.47
CA ILE A 159 -14.88 -13.06 -3.70
C ILE A 159 -16.08 -12.23 -3.22
N GLN A 160 -15.80 -11.11 -2.56
CA GLN A 160 -16.80 -10.14 -2.14
C GLN A 160 -16.63 -8.85 -2.95
N LEU A 161 -17.73 -8.22 -3.30
CA LEU A 161 -17.75 -6.93 -3.98
C LEU A 161 -18.25 -5.86 -2.99
N ARG A 162 -17.64 -4.68 -2.96
CA ARG A 162 -18.04 -3.59 -2.07
C ARG A 162 -18.03 -2.26 -2.80
N PHE A 163 -19.17 -1.57 -2.81
CA PHE A 163 -19.27 -0.20 -3.32
C PHE A 163 -18.81 0.81 -2.24
N SER A 164 -18.42 2.00 -2.66
CA SER A 164 -18.18 3.13 -1.75
C SER A 164 -18.39 4.45 -2.48
N GLY A 165 -19.34 5.28 -2.03
CA GLY A 165 -19.73 6.52 -2.70
C GLY A 165 -20.32 6.29 -4.10
N SER A 166 -21.09 5.22 -4.29
CA SER A 166 -21.65 4.82 -5.59
C SER A 166 -23.16 5.07 -5.71
N ASP A 167 -23.61 5.31 -6.93
CA ASP A 167 -25.02 5.42 -7.30
C ASP A 167 -25.26 4.80 -8.70
N ASN A 168 -26.44 5.01 -9.28
CA ASN A 168 -26.75 4.48 -10.62
C ASN A 168 -26.04 5.23 -11.77
N TRP A 169 -25.22 6.25 -11.52
CA TRP A 169 -24.53 7.07 -12.53
C TRP A 169 -23.00 7.03 -12.38
N TYR A 170 -22.52 6.76 -11.17
CA TYR A 170 -21.12 6.60 -10.80
C TYR A 170 -20.93 5.32 -9.98
N ILE A 171 -20.05 4.44 -10.45
CA ILE A 171 -19.68 3.22 -9.73
C ILE A 171 -18.24 3.35 -9.24
N LYS A 172 -18.01 3.06 -7.96
CA LYS A 172 -16.70 2.83 -7.33
C LYS A 172 -16.75 1.50 -6.56
N LEU A 173 -16.17 0.45 -7.14
CA LEU A 173 -16.35 -0.93 -6.70
C LEU A 173 -15.01 -1.62 -6.42
N GLN A 174 -14.87 -2.23 -5.25
CA GLN A 174 -13.69 -2.99 -4.83
C GLN A 174 -13.98 -4.49 -4.82
N ALA A 175 -13.02 -5.29 -5.28
CA ALA A 175 -13.00 -6.74 -5.07
C ALA A 175 -12.20 -7.08 -3.81
N ARG A 176 -12.75 -7.96 -2.98
CA ARG A 176 -12.18 -8.43 -1.70
C ARG A 176 -12.20 -9.95 -1.64
N ASN A 177 -11.43 -10.53 -0.70
CA ASN A 177 -11.42 -11.97 -0.42
C ASN A 177 -11.07 -12.84 -1.65
N SER A 178 -10.19 -12.37 -2.53
CA SER A 178 -9.74 -13.10 -3.71
C SER A 178 -8.48 -13.93 -3.41
N LYS A 179 -8.43 -15.17 -3.91
CA LYS A 179 -7.30 -16.09 -3.71
C LYS A 179 -5.98 -15.54 -4.27
N VAL A 180 -6.07 -14.79 -5.37
CA VAL A 180 -4.97 -14.00 -5.97
C VAL A 180 -5.50 -12.60 -6.27
N VAL A 181 -4.62 -11.62 -6.55
CA VAL A 181 -5.09 -10.26 -6.83
C VAL A 181 -5.98 -10.18 -8.08
N THR A 182 -7.07 -9.42 -7.96
CA THR A 182 -7.89 -8.97 -9.09
C THR A 182 -7.15 -7.85 -9.81
N VAL A 183 -6.68 -8.08 -11.03
CA VAL A 183 -5.99 -7.05 -11.83
C VAL A 183 -6.95 -6.06 -12.46
N GLY A 184 -8.12 -6.52 -12.92
CA GLY A 184 -9.04 -5.73 -13.73
C GLY A 184 -10.50 -6.03 -13.40
N MET A 185 -11.35 -5.04 -13.64
CA MET A 185 -12.80 -5.12 -13.50
C MET A 185 -13.47 -4.43 -14.69
N GLU A 186 -14.50 -5.07 -15.22
CA GLU A 186 -15.25 -4.60 -16.40
C GLU A 186 -16.74 -4.64 -16.10
N ILE A 187 -17.48 -3.62 -16.52
CA ILE A 187 -18.94 -3.57 -16.42
C ILE A 187 -19.59 -3.96 -17.74
N GLU A 188 -20.73 -4.64 -17.67
CA GLU A 188 -21.56 -4.98 -18.82
C GLU A 188 -22.43 -3.79 -19.27
N HIS A 189 -22.18 -3.27 -20.48
CA HIS A 189 -22.90 -2.13 -21.04
C HIS A 189 -23.03 -2.28 -22.57
N ASN A 190 -24.23 -2.10 -23.12
CA ASN A 190 -24.53 -2.20 -24.56
C ASN A 190 -23.96 -3.47 -25.24
N ASN A 191 -24.12 -4.63 -24.58
CA ASN A 191 -23.58 -5.93 -25.03
C ASN A 191 -22.04 -5.97 -25.22
N LYS A 192 -21.32 -5.09 -24.51
CA LYS A 192 -19.87 -5.04 -24.42
C LYS A 192 -19.43 -5.09 -22.95
N TRP A 193 -18.19 -5.54 -22.75
CA TRP A 193 -17.44 -5.31 -21.53
C TRP A 193 -16.68 -3.98 -21.65
N VAL A 194 -16.86 -3.10 -20.67
CA VAL A 194 -16.17 -1.81 -20.59
C VAL A 194 -15.22 -1.84 -19.39
N CYS A 195 -13.92 -1.67 -19.64
CA CYS A 195 -12.90 -1.71 -18.59
C CYS A 195 -12.97 -0.49 -17.67
N MET A 196 -13.19 -0.76 -16.38
CA MET A 196 -13.24 0.23 -15.32
C MET A 196 -11.81 0.69 -14.95
N LYS A 197 -11.67 1.93 -14.50
CA LYS A 197 -10.40 2.53 -14.11
C LYS A 197 -9.97 2.06 -12.72
N ARG A 198 -8.73 1.61 -12.52
CA ARG A 198 -8.19 1.41 -11.17
C ARG A 198 -7.88 2.75 -10.52
N THR A 199 -8.24 2.90 -9.25
CA THR A 199 -7.94 4.05 -8.39
C THR A 199 -6.74 3.76 -7.49
N ALA A 200 -6.16 4.83 -6.93
CA ALA A 200 -5.05 4.69 -5.99
C ALA A 200 -5.44 3.96 -4.70
N ASP A 201 -6.73 3.84 -4.36
CA ASP A 201 -7.24 3.19 -3.15
C ASP A 201 -7.84 1.79 -3.36
N ASN A 202 -7.38 1.06 -4.39
CA ASN A 202 -7.82 -0.31 -4.71
C ASN A 202 -9.34 -0.45 -5.00
N TYR A 203 -9.99 0.60 -5.51
CA TYR A 203 -11.29 0.50 -6.15
C TYR A 203 -11.16 0.55 -7.68
N PHE A 204 -12.19 0.09 -8.37
CA PHE A 204 -12.39 0.34 -9.79
C PHE A 204 -13.54 1.33 -9.98
N THR A 205 -13.33 2.37 -10.77
CA THR A 205 -14.32 3.42 -11.03
C THR A 205 -14.79 3.46 -12.48
N ILE A 206 -16.05 3.81 -12.69
CA ILE A 206 -16.59 4.17 -14.01
C ILE A 206 -17.79 5.11 -13.89
N ASN A 207 -17.91 5.99 -14.87
CA ASN A 207 -18.97 6.99 -15.01
C ASN A 207 -19.22 7.27 -16.50
N GLY A 208 -20.22 8.10 -16.82
CA GLY A 208 -20.48 8.52 -18.20
C GLY A 208 -21.19 7.48 -19.08
N LEU A 209 -21.63 6.36 -18.50
CA LEU A 209 -22.43 5.33 -19.19
C LEU A 209 -23.95 5.64 -19.21
N GLY A 210 -24.36 6.81 -18.71
CA GLY A 210 -25.75 7.10 -18.37
C GLY A 210 -26.21 6.34 -17.13
N GLU A 211 -27.53 6.21 -16.94
CA GLU A 211 -28.11 5.46 -15.83
C GLU A 211 -27.85 3.94 -15.98
N ILE A 212 -27.08 3.40 -15.05
CA ILE A 212 -26.74 1.98 -14.90
C ILE A 212 -27.91 1.29 -14.20
N LYS A 213 -28.64 0.48 -14.96
CA LYS A 213 -29.73 -0.35 -14.45
C LYS A 213 -29.19 -1.66 -13.89
N PHE A 214 -29.65 -2.00 -12.69
CA PHE A 214 -29.38 -3.27 -12.02
C PHE A 214 -30.59 -4.22 -12.21
N PRO A 215 -30.41 -5.56 -12.15
CA PRO A 215 -29.16 -6.28 -11.85
C PRO A 215 -28.11 -6.10 -12.95
N LYS A 216 -26.84 -5.99 -12.54
CA LYS A 216 -25.72 -5.63 -13.42
C LYS A 216 -24.58 -6.64 -13.30
N LYS A 217 -24.00 -7.02 -14.44
CA LYS A 217 -22.87 -7.96 -14.51
C LYS A 217 -21.54 -7.21 -14.45
N PHE A 218 -20.62 -7.76 -13.65
CA PHE A 218 -19.24 -7.32 -13.54
C PHE A 218 -18.33 -8.52 -13.85
N ARG A 219 -17.40 -8.35 -14.79
CA ARG A 219 -16.33 -9.32 -15.08
C ARG A 219 -15.07 -8.91 -14.35
N ILE A 220 -14.52 -9.80 -13.54
CA ILE A 220 -13.28 -9.58 -12.80
C ILE A 220 -12.19 -10.49 -13.35
N THR A 221 -10.98 -9.95 -13.53
CA THR A 221 -9.84 -10.67 -14.09
C THR A 221 -8.75 -10.86 -13.03
N SER A 222 -8.23 -12.08 -12.89
CA SER A 222 -7.14 -12.42 -11.96
C SER A 222 -5.77 -12.07 -12.56
N ILE A 223 -4.72 -12.04 -11.71
CA ILE A 223 -3.32 -11.88 -12.18
C ILE A 223 -2.88 -12.94 -13.20
N SER A 224 -3.51 -14.11 -13.23
CA SER A 224 -3.26 -15.17 -14.21
C SER A 224 -4.19 -15.12 -15.44
N GLY A 225 -4.97 -14.05 -15.60
CA GLY A 225 -5.88 -13.85 -16.72
C GLY A 225 -7.21 -14.61 -16.64
N GLU A 226 -7.49 -15.28 -15.51
CA GLU A 226 -8.78 -15.94 -15.29
C GLU A 226 -9.89 -14.88 -15.17
N GLN A 227 -10.92 -14.99 -16.00
CA GLN A 227 -12.07 -14.08 -15.99
C GLN A 227 -13.31 -14.76 -15.41
N LEU A 228 -13.87 -14.16 -14.37
CA LEU A 228 -15.11 -14.61 -13.72
C LEU A 228 -16.15 -13.51 -13.76
N VAL A 229 -17.44 -13.87 -13.82
CA VAL A 229 -18.56 -12.90 -13.90
C VAL A 229 -19.43 -13.03 -12.66
N ALA A 230 -19.57 -11.92 -11.92
CA ALA A 230 -20.55 -11.76 -10.86
C ALA A 230 -21.76 -10.96 -11.38
N THR A 231 -22.94 -11.22 -10.82
CA THR A 231 -24.12 -10.37 -11.01
C THR A 231 -24.46 -9.72 -9.67
N VAL A 232 -24.65 -8.41 -9.67
CA VAL A 232 -24.99 -7.60 -8.51
C VAL A 232 -26.43 -7.09 -8.68
N SER A 233 -27.25 -7.18 -7.63
CA SER A 233 -28.69 -6.89 -7.70
C SER A 233 -29.04 -5.40 -7.60
N GLU A 234 -28.24 -4.62 -6.90
CA GLU A 234 -28.44 -3.19 -6.63
C GLU A 234 -27.12 -2.57 -6.11
N VAL A 235 -27.05 -1.23 -6.04
CA VAL A 235 -25.95 -0.54 -5.36
C VAL A 235 -26.23 -0.52 -3.86
N THR A 236 -25.26 -0.96 -3.06
CA THR A 236 -25.30 -0.81 -1.60
C THR A 236 -23.90 -0.45 -1.13
N ASP A 237 -23.72 0.80 -0.73
CA ASP A 237 -22.44 1.32 -0.30
C ASP A 237 -21.96 0.71 1.02
N ASP A 238 -20.64 0.57 1.11
CA ASP A 238 -19.87 0.13 2.27
C ASP A 238 -20.17 -1.28 2.83
N VAL A 239 -21.09 -2.03 2.20
CA VAL A 239 -21.44 -3.42 2.52
C VAL A 239 -20.64 -4.41 1.65
N ASN A 240 -20.11 -5.47 2.26
CA ASN A 240 -19.52 -6.60 1.54
C ASN A 240 -20.62 -7.48 0.91
N ILE A 241 -20.79 -7.41 -0.40
CA ILE A 241 -21.74 -8.22 -1.18
C ILE A 241 -21.05 -9.57 -1.53
N PRO A 242 -21.50 -10.71 -0.97
CA PRO A 242 -20.91 -12.01 -1.27
C PRO A 242 -21.26 -12.48 -2.68
N THR A 243 -20.29 -13.05 -3.40
CA THR A 243 -20.52 -13.67 -4.71
C THR A 243 -20.52 -15.20 -4.63
N ASN A 244 -20.83 -15.85 -5.74
CA ASN A 244 -20.69 -17.30 -5.93
C ASN A 244 -19.38 -17.69 -6.65
N ILE A 245 -18.42 -16.77 -6.78
CA ILE A 245 -17.19 -16.96 -7.58
C ILE A 245 -15.91 -16.82 -6.74
N GLN A 246 -14.88 -17.59 -7.10
CA GLN A 246 -13.53 -17.50 -6.56
C GLN A 246 -12.54 -17.95 -7.64
N TYR A 247 -11.35 -17.34 -7.69
CA TYR A 247 -10.31 -17.74 -8.63
C TYR A 247 -9.78 -19.15 -8.37
N SER A 248 -9.42 -19.84 -9.45
CA SER A 248 -8.75 -21.14 -9.42
C SER A 248 -7.44 -21.09 -8.62
N GLY A 249 -6.59 -20.08 -8.88
CA GLY A 249 -5.30 -19.89 -8.22
C GLY A 249 -4.34 -19.04 -9.06
N PHE A 250 -3.05 -19.08 -8.72
CA PHE A 250 -1.99 -18.56 -9.58
C PHE A 250 -1.52 -19.64 -10.55
N ASN A 251 -1.65 -19.38 -11.85
CA ASN A 251 -1.09 -20.20 -12.91
C ASN A 251 0.31 -19.68 -13.33
N PRO A 252 1.41 -20.41 -13.08
CA PRO A 252 2.76 -19.99 -13.45
C PRO A 252 3.02 -19.98 -14.98
N ASP A 253 2.19 -20.66 -15.77
CA ASP A 253 2.28 -20.70 -17.23
C ASP A 253 1.41 -19.63 -17.91
N SER A 254 0.69 -18.81 -17.13
CA SER A 254 -0.13 -17.72 -17.65
C SER A 254 0.72 -16.57 -18.21
N ASN A 255 0.33 -16.02 -19.37
CA ASN A 255 0.96 -14.82 -19.93
C ASN A 255 0.22 -13.55 -19.46
N PRO A 256 0.83 -12.65 -18.66
CA PRO A 256 0.19 -11.40 -18.24
C PRO A 256 -0.19 -10.47 -19.40
N GLU A 257 0.48 -10.53 -20.55
CA GLU A 257 0.15 -9.71 -21.74
C GLU A 257 -1.15 -10.13 -22.44
N SER A 258 -1.70 -11.30 -22.08
CA SER A 258 -3.04 -11.71 -22.51
C SER A 258 -4.15 -10.86 -21.89
N ILE A 259 -3.91 -10.26 -20.72
CA ILE A 259 -4.88 -9.52 -19.92
C ILE A 259 -5.26 -8.20 -20.64
N LYS A 260 -6.54 -8.04 -20.97
CA LYS A 260 -7.03 -6.89 -21.74
C LYS A 260 -7.57 -5.75 -20.88
N CYS A 261 -8.18 -6.04 -19.74
CA CYS A 261 -8.52 -5.04 -18.73
C CYS A 261 -7.69 -5.27 -17.46
N TYR A 262 -6.99 -4.22 -17.03
CA TYR A 262 -6.15 -4.20 -15.83
C TYR A 262 -6.31 -2.91 -15.01
N GLY A 263 -7.30 -2.06 -15.35
CA GLY A 263 -7.56 -0.78 -14.67
C GLY A 263 -7.23 0.47 -15.50
N GLN A 264 -7.01 0.34 -16.81
CA GLN A 264 -6.42 1.37 -17.66
C GLN A 264 -7.40 2.35 -18.33
N ASP A 265 -8.66 2.40 -17.86
CA ASP A 265 -9.69 3.39 -18.20
C ASP A 265 -10.13 3.36 -19.68
N GLY A 266 -11.20 2.59 -20.00
CA GLY A 266 -11.89 2.65 -21.29
C GLY A 266 -11.15 2.13 -22.55
N LYS A 267 -9.83 1.94 -22.52
CA LYS A 267 -9.01 1.54 -23.70
C LYS A 267 -9.24 0.11 -24.21
N SER A 268 -10.18 -0.64 -23.64
CA SER A 268 -10.56 -1.98 -24.08
C SER A 268 -12.06 -2.21 -23.92
N GLU A 269 -12.85 -1.68 -24.84
CA GLU A 269 -14.19 -2.23 -25.09
C GLU A 269 -14.05 -3.58 -25.78
N GLN A 270 -14.64 -4.63 -25.23
CA GLN A 270 -14.61 -5.97 -25.84
C GLN A 270 -16.05 -6.49 -26.00
N PRO A 271 -16.39 -7.19 -27.10
CA PRO A 271 -17.68 -7.86 -27.21
C PRO A 271 -17.88 -8.85 -26.06
N ILE A 272 -19.12 -9.02 -25.60
CA ILE A 272 -19.46 -10.12 -24.69
C ILE A 272 -19.43 -11.41 -25.51
N GLY A 273 -18.29 -12.10 -25.48
CA GLY A 273 -18.17 -13.44 -26.04
C GLY A 273 -19.04 -14.45 -25.29
N PRO A 274 -19.30 -15.64 -25.87
CA PRO A 274 -20.04 -16.70 -25.20
C PRO A 274 -19.33 -17.04 -23.87
N THR A 275 -20.06 -16.90 -22.77
CA THR A 275 -19.51 -17.12 -21.43
C THR A 275 -19.26 -18.60 -21.19
N ASN A 276 -18.00 -19.03 -21.33
CA ASN A 276 -17.49 -20.25 -20.70
C ASN A 276 -17.35 -20.03 -19.18
N ALA A 277 -18.47 -19.72 -18.51
CA ALA A 277 -18.58 -19.93 -17.08
C ALA A 277 -18.51 -21.45 -16.84
N PRO A 278 -17.79 -21.94 -15.81
CA PRO A 278 -17.83 -23.35 -15.46
C PRO A 278 -19.27 -23.72 -15.07
N ALA A 279 -19.94 -24.50 -15.92
CA ALA A 279 -21.27 -24.99 -15.61
C ALA A 279 -21.17 -25.90 -14.38
N SER A 280 -22.01 -25.65 -13.38
CA SER A 280 -22.22 -26.56 -12.26
C SER A 280 -22.79 -27.88 -12.80
N GLY A 281 -21.90 -28.85 -13.03
CA GLY A 281 -22.24 -30.13 -13.64
C GLY A 281 -23.09 -30.99 -12.72
N THR A 282 -24.41 -30.88 -12.86
CA THR A 282 -25.36 -31.80 -12.22
C THR A 282 -25.80 -32.85 -13.24
N ALA A 283 -25.13 -33.99 -13.22
CA ALA A 283 -25.61 -35.27 -13.75
C ALA A 283 -25.01 -36.34 -12.81
N GLY A 284 -25.78 -37.27 -12.25
CA GLY A 284 -26.80 -38.06 -12.93
C GLY A 284 -26.21 -39.47 -13.01
N GLY A 285 -26.42 -40.26 -11.96
CA GLY A 285 -25.51 -41.36 -11.62
C GLY A 285 -25.72 -42.65 -12.41
N THR A 286 -24.62 -43.40 -12.59
CA THR A 286 -24.63 -44.83 -12.88
C THR A 286 -23.68 -45.59 -11.95
N LYS A 287 -24.30 -46.35 -11.04
CA LYS A 287 -23.82 -47.49 -10.23
C LYS A 287 -22.42 -48.07 -10.56
N PRO A 288 -21.52 -48.18 -9.55
CA PRO A 288 -20.42 -49.14 -9.54
C PRO A 288 -20.72 -50.36 -8.64
N THR A 289 -20.35 -51.57 -9.06
CA THR A 289 -20.26 -52.82 -8.23
C THR A 289 -19.48 -53.90 -9.03
N PRO A 290 -18.85 -54.93 -8.41
CA PRO A 290 -17.41 -54.86 -8.10
C PRO A 290 -16.57 -56.11 -8.48
N ALA A 291 -15.24 -55.97 -8.53
CA ALA A 291 -14.22 -57.05 -8.38
C ALA A 291 -12.82 -56.41 -8.22
N ALA A 292 -12.11 -56.58 -7.10
CA ALA A 292 -11.14 -57.66 -6.79
C ALA A 292 -9.78 -57.46 -7.52
N SER A 293 -8.72 -56.98 -6.85
CA SER A 293 -7.84 -57.68 -5.88
C SER A 293 -6.77 -58.57 -6.51
N THR A 294 -5.51 -58.10 -6.51
CA THR A 294 -4.32 -58.91 -6.17
C THR A 294 -3.16 -58.03 -5.67
N SER A 295 -2.39 -58.56 -4.72
CA SER A 295 -1.05 -58.10 -4.33
C SER A 295 0.00 -59.01 -4.99
N PRO A 296 1.30 -58.66 -5.03
CA PRO A 296 2.20 -59.20 -4.00
C PRO A 296 3.32 -58.24 -3.56
N SER A 297 4.18 -58.71 -2.64
CA SER A 297 5.26 -57.98 -1.97
C SER A 297 6.61 -58.68 -2.12
N GLY A 298 7.72 -57.94 -1.97
CA GLY A 298 9.04 -58.47 -1.55
C GLY A 298 10.21 -58.39 -2.54
N GLY A 299 11.37 -57.88 -2.10
CA GLY A 299 12.66 -57.98 -2.81
C GLY A 299 13.69 -56.86 -2.52
N GLN A 300 14.74 -57.16 -1.74
CA GLN A 300 15.89 -56.27 -1.39
C GLN A 300 17.13 -56.56 -2.31
N PRO A 301 18.40 -56.12 -2.03
CA PRO A 301 18.95 -54.73 -2.05
C PRO A 301 20.37 -54.58 -2.68
N LEU A 302 20.95 -53.36 -2.61
CA LEU A 302 22.41 -53.01 -2.66
C LEU A 302 23.13 -53.09 -4.04
N PRO A 303 24.34 -52.49 -4.26
CA PRO A 303 25.50 -52.37 -3.34
C PRO A 303 26.17 -50.99 -3.12
N THR A 304 27.04 -51.00 -2.10
CA THR A 304 28.09 -50.06 -1.61
C THR A 304 28.89 -49.29 -2.67
N SER A 305 29.51 -48.12 -2.43
CA SER A 305 30.75 -47.88 -1.62
C SER A 305 31.21 -46.41 -1.82
N LYS A 306 32.09 -45.71 -1.05
CA LYS A 306 32.84 -45.95 0.21
C LYS A 306 33.28 -44.58 0.81
N VAL A 307 34.15 -44.56 1.85
CA VAL A 307 34.81 -43.37 2.48
C VAL A 307 36.34 -43.61 2.49
N PRO A 308 37.22 -42.59 2.64
CA PRO A 308 37.93 -42.47 3.94
C PRO A 308 38.27 -41.05 4.45
N THR A 309 38.54 -41.01 5.76
CA THR A 309 39.08 -39.96 6.64
C THR A 309 40.54 -40.28 7.04
N SER A 310 41.40 -39.42 7.64
CA SER A 310 41.39 -37.99 8.04
C SER A 310 42.77 -37.58 8.62
N ALA A 311 42.93 -36.31 9.01
CA ALA A 311 43.78 -35.81 10.11
C ALA A 311 45.25 -35.38 9.85
N GLY A 312 45.76 -34.51 10.74
CA GLY A 312 47.11 -33.93 10.81
C GLY A 312 47.24 -32.56 10.11
N GLY A 313 47.90 -31.52 10.66
CA GLY A 313 48.62 -31.35 11.93
C GLY A 313 49.02 -29.88 12.17
N SER A 314 49.66 -29.55 13.30
CA SER A 314 49.88 -28.18 13.81
C SER A 314 51.21 -27.50 13.37
N SER A 315 51.23 -26.15 13.40
CA SER A 315 52.36 -25.21 13.67
C SER A 315 52.23 -23.94 12.78
N ALA A 316 52.89 -22.81 12.96
CA ALA A 316 53.41 -21.99 14.07
C ALA A 316 54.21 -20.83 13.40
N GLY A 317 54.27 -19.63 14.00
CA GLY A 317 54.92 -18.42 13.45
C GLY A 317 53.88 -17.31 13.17
N GLY A 318 54.06 -16.04 13.55
CA GLY A 318 55.30 -15.27 13.74
C GLY A 318 55.68 -14.60 12.41
N SER A 319 55.82 -13.28 12.26
CA SER A 319 55.89 -12.20 13.27
C SER A 319 55.60 -10.81 12.66
N SER A 320 55.26 -9.82 13.51
CA SER A 320 55.62 -8.38 13.44
C SER A 320 55.33 -7.51 12.19
N ALA A 321 54.41 -6.54 12.36
CA ALA A 321 54.63 -5.06 12.36
C ALA A 321 55.29 -4.34 11.13
N PRO A 322 55.08 -3.01 10.89
CA PRO A 322 54.65 -2.00 11.86
C PRO A 322 53.57 -0.97 11.43
N LEU A 323 53.27 -0.10 12.40
CA LEU A 323 52.30 0.99 12.45
C LEU A 323 52.94 2.35 12.11
N THR A 324 52.21 3.28 11.48
CA THR A 324 52.44 4.75 11.45
C THR A 324 51.22 5.46 10.82
N THR A 325 50.73 6.64 11.23
CA THR A 325 50.83 7.41 12.49
C THR A 325 49.57 8.29 12.63
N ALA A 326 49.32 8.87 13.81
CA ALA A 326 48.16 9.70 14.11
C ALA A 326 48.28 11.17 13.62
N GLY A 327 47.14 11.87 13.56
CA GLY A 327 47.04 13.33 13.48
C GLY A 327 45.65 13.78 13.91
N GLY A 328 45.54 14.81 14.77
CA GLY A 328 44.25 15.25 15.30
C GLY A 328 44.26 16.68 15.86
N ASN A 329 43.09 17.04 16.42
CA ASN A 329 42.77 18.21 17.25
C ASN A 329 42.25 19.50 16.56
N ASN A 330 40.95 19.72 16.80
CA ASN A 330 40.33 20.94 17.36
C ASN A 330 40.36 22.27 16.60
N LYS A 331 39.16 22.72 16.22
CA LYS A 331 38.80 24.14 16.10
C LYS A 331 37.50 24.41 16.88
N PRO A 332 37.44 25.41 17.78
CA PRO A 332 36.23 25.74 18.52
C PRO A 332 35.19 26.48 17.66
N SER A 333 33.93 26.39 18.07
CA SER A 333 32.74 26.98 17.44
C SER A 333 31.98 27.87 18.45
N PRO A 334 31.58 29.10 18.08
CA PRO A 334 30.61 29.89 18.84
C PRO A 334 29.16 29.65 18.36
N SER A 335 28.21 29.77 19.29
CA SER A 335 26.76 29.59 19.12
C SER A 335 26.04 30.97 19.07
N PRO A 336 24.70 31.05 18.95
CA PRO A 336 23.80 30.42 17.97
C PRO A 336 23.08 31.48 17.11
N THR A 337 22.75 31.16 15.86
CA THR A 337 21.90 32.00 15.00
C THR A 337 20.58 31.27 14.69
N SER A 338 19.47 32.01 14.63
CA SER A 338 18.12 31.50 14.35
C SER A 338 18.08 30.58 13.12
N LYS A 339 17.49 29.39 13.29
CA LYS A 339 17.45 28.31 12.29
C LYS A 339 16.56 28.68 11.07
N PRO A 340 16.90 28.26 9.83
CA PRO A 340 16.03 28.46 8.67
C PRO A 340 14.69 27.71 8.79
N PRO A 341 13.62 28.19 8.12
CA PRO A 341 12.34 27.47 8.06
C PRO A 341 12.47 26.12 7.33
N GLY A 342 11.88 25.05 7.89
CA GLY A 342 11.80 23.73 7.26
C GLY A 342 12.72 22.64 7.83
N GLU A 343 13.43 22.90 8.93
CA GLU A 343 14.22 21.89 9.64
C GLU A 343 13.79 21.74 11.11
N PRO A 344 13.90 20.53 11.71
CA PRO A 344 13.49 20.28 13.09
C PRO A 344 14.34 21.07 14.10
N ASP A 345 13.71 21.65 15.13
CA ASP A 345 14.42 22.06 16.33
C ASP A 345 14.63 20.86 17.26
N GLU A 346 15.79 20.20 17.16
CA GLU A 346 16.18 19.08 18.03
C GLU A 346 16.14 19.39 19.53
N LYS A 347 16.13 20.68 19.91
CA LYS A 347 16.11 21.15 21.29
C LYS A 347 14.73 21.59 21.78
N PHE A 348 13.69 21.48 20.95
CA PHE A 348 12.33 21.93 21.26
C PHE A 348 11.80 21.40 22.59
N CYS A 349 12.07 20.13 22.94
CA CYS A 349 11.54 19.50 24.14
C CYS A 349 12.29 19.81 25.44
N ASN A 350 13.38 20.58 25.40
CA ASN A 350 14.10 20.98 26.62
C ASN A 350 13.20 21.79 27.55
N GLY A 351 12.91 21.26 28.75
CA GLY A 351 12.04 21.90 29.73
C GLY A 351 10.55 21.87 29.41
N LYS A 352 10.12 21.12 28.38
CA LYS A 352 8.70 20.82 28.13
C LYS A 352 8.31 19.52 28.84
N ALA A 353 7.03 19.41 29.18
CA ALA A 353 6.45 18.15 29.64
C ALA A 353 6.32 17.17 28.47
N ASP A 354 6.19 15.88 28.78
CA ASP A 354 5.94 14.86 27.76
C ASP A 354 4.57 15.06 27.10
N GLY A 355 4.48 14.78 25.80
CA GLY A 355 3.27 14.98 25.01
C GLY A 355 3.55 15.41 23.57
N LEU A 356 2.48 15.71 22.84
CA LEU A 356 2.55 16.19 21.47
C LEU A 356 2.32 17.71 21.41
N TYR A 357 3.07 18.37 20.53
CA TYR A 357 3.07 19.82 20.35
C TYR A 357 3.08 20.14 18.86
N VAL A 358 2.23 21.06 18.42
CA VAL A 358 2.27 21.57 17.05
C VAL A 358 3.62 22.22 16.75
N ASP A 359 4.17 22.03 15.55
CA ASP A 359 5.32 22.82 15.10
C ASP A 359 4.85 24.25 14.77
N PRO A 360 5.41 25.30 15.41
CA PRO A 360 4.99 26.68 15.16
C PRO A 360 5.37 27.21 13.77
N ASN A 361 6.23 26.52 13.03
CA ASN A 361 6.70 26.95 11.70
C ASN A 361 5.96 26.26 10.54
N ASP A 362 5.41 25.06 10.77
CA ASP A 362 4.69 24.27 9.77
C ASP A 362 3.68 23.34 10.44
N PHE A 363 2.39 23.66 10.31
CA PHE A 363 1.32 22.89 10.95
C PHE A 363 1.10 21.49 10.37
N SER A 364 1.74 21.15 9.24
CA SER A 364 1.81 19.75 8.79
C SER A 364 2.77 18.91 9.66
N ASN A 365 3.47 19.55 10.61
CA ASN A 365 4.44 18.92 11.51
C ASN A 365 4.07 19.07 12.99
N PHE A 366 4.60 18.15 13.79
CA PHE A 366 4.50 18.17 15.24
C PHE A 366 5.74 17.59 15.92
N TYR A 367 5.98 18.05 17.14
CA TYR A 367 7.00 17.54 18.04
C TYR A 367 6.35 16.60 19.07
N GLN A 368 6.85 15.39 19.18
CA GLN A 368 6.64 14.55 20.36
C GLN A 368 7.80 14.79 21.34
N CYS A 369 7.46 15.13 22.57
CA CYS A 369 8.39 15.17 23.69
C CYS A 369 8.22 13.92 24.56
N ASP A 370 9.34 13.28 24.88
CA ASP A 370 9.41 12.11 25.76
C ASP A 370 10.75 12.18 26.53
N ASN A 371 10.68 12.35 27.85
CA ASN A 371 11.82 12.54 28.76
C ASN A 371 12.80 13.65 28.30
N GLY A 372 12.25 14.73 27.74
CA GLY A 372 13.00 15.87 27.19
C GLY A 372 13.66 15.63 25.82
N ILE A 373 13.55 14.43 25.25
CA ILE A 373 14.01 14.13 23.89
C ILE A 373 12.98 14.63 22.87
N THR A 374 13.46 15.31 21.83
CA THR A 374 12.62 15.82 20.75
C THR A 374 12.51 14.82 19.60
N TYR A 375 11.28 14.47 19.22
CA TYR A 375 10.97 13.71 18.01
C TYR A 375 10.09 14.56 17.08
N TRP A 376 10.66 15.07 15.99
CA TRP A 376 9.90 15.78 14.96
C TRP A 376 9.22 14.78 14.01
N LYS A 377 7.95 15.01 13.68
CA LYS A 377 7.12 14.11 12.86
C LYS A 377 6.28 14.93 11.88
N HIS A 378 6.13 14.41 10.67
CA HIS A 378 5.16 14.90 9.70
C HIS A 378 3.82 14.21 9.88
N CYS A 379 2.73 14.94 9.63
CA CYS A 379 1.42 14.38 9.36
C CYS A 379 1.37 13.74 7.97
N PRO A 380 0.41 12.82 7.72
CA PRO A 380 0.10 12.34 6.38
C PRO A 380 -0.23 13.50 5.42
N GLU A 381 0.07 13.32 4.15
CA GLU A 381 -0.05 14.37 3.13
C GLU A 381 -1.47 14.98 3.09
N GLY A 382 -1.55 16.31 3.21
CA GLY A 382 -2.80 17.07 3.25
C GLY A 382 -3.46 17.20 4.63
N LEU A 383 -2.96 16.53 5.67
CA LEU A 383 -3.41 16.67 7.06
C LEU A 383 -2.51 17.61 7.85
N LEU A 384 -3.06 18.21 8.91
CA LEU A 384 -2.34 19.09 9.83
C LEU A 384 -2.51 18.61 11.27
N PHE A 385 -1.56 18.93 12.15
CA PHE A 385 -1.63 18.46 13.54
C PHE A 385 -2.67 19.24 14.36
N ASN A 386 -3.65 18.52 14.91
CA ASN A 386 -4.70 19.02 15.77
C ASN A 386 -4.26 18.92 17.25
N PRO A 387 -3.86 20.01 17.92
CA PRO A 387 -3.41 19.97 19.31
C PRO A 387 -4.54 19.70 20.31
N ASP A 388 -5.80 19.96 19.96
CA ASP A 388 -6.96 19.67 20.82
C ASP A 388 -7.22 18.16 20.92
N LEU A 389 -6.95 17.42 19.82
CA LEU A 389 -7.20 15.98 19.70
C LEU A 389 -5.93 15.12 19.72
N ASN A 390 -4.74 15.73 19.64
CA ASN A 390 -3.44 15.07 19.53
C ASN A 390 -3.32 14.10 18.33
N VAL A 391 -3.96 14.42 17.21
CA VAL A 391 -3.94 13.64 15.96
C VAL A 391 -3.69 14.53 14.75
N CYS A 392 -3.26 13.94 13.64
CA CYS A 392 -3.29 14.61 12.34
C CYS A 392 -4.71 14.56 11.78
N ASP A 393 -5.26 15.72 11.43
CA ASP A 393 -6.67 15.92 11.09
C ASP A 393 -6.79 16.80 9.84
N TRP A 394 -7.98 16.88 9.26
CA TRP A 394 -8.24 17.71 8.10
C TRP A 394 -8.07 19.20 8.44
N PRO A 395 -7.54 20.04 7.52
CA PRO A 395 -7.35 21.47 7.77
C PRO A 395 -8.63 22.22 8.21
N THR A 396 -9.82 21.71 7.86
CA THR A 396 -11.12 22.24 8.28
C THR A 396 -11.45 22.03 9.75
N ASN A 397 -10.80 21.05 10.39
CA ASN A 397 -11.08 20.62 11.75
C ASN A 397 -10.08 21.21 12.77
N VAL A 398 -8.90 21.63 12.31
CA VAL A 398 -7.86 22.21 13.17
C VAL A 398 -8.10 23.70 13.42
N LYS A 399 -8.19 24.09 14.70
CA LYS A 399 -8.42 25.47 15.13
C LYS A 399 -7.13 26.12 15.63
N TYR A 400 -6.36 26.71 14.71
CA TYR A 400 -5.19 27.49 15.11
C TYR A 400 -5.61 28.77 15.86
N ARG A 401 -5.28 28.84 17.15
CA ARG A 401 -5.20 30.13 17.85
C ARG A 401 -3.84 30.74 17.56
N ALA A 402 -3.82 31.97 17.06
CA ALA A 402 -2.58 32.72 16.86
C ALA A 402 -2.01 33.15 18.23
N GLY A 403 -0.78 32.71 18.53
CA GLY A 403 -0.11 32.98 19.80
C GLY A 403 -0.16 31.78 20.75
N GLY A 404 0.97 31.11 20.91
CA GLY A 404 1.08 29.95 21.80
C GLY A 404 1.37 30.35 23.24
N GLN A 405 0.47 29.99 24.15
CA GLN A 405 0.74 29.66 25.56
C GLN A 405 -0.44 28.79 26.04
N LYS A 406 -0.22 27.86 26.98
CA LYS A 406 -1.32 27.18 27.67
C LYS A 406 -1.85 28.11 28.75
N ASP A 407 -3.12 28.47 28.69
CA ASP A 407 -3.88 29.02 29.83
C ASP A 407 -5.11 28.17 30.11
N VAL A 408 -5.55 28.18 31.37
CA VAL A 408 -6.44 27.18 31.97
C VAL A 408 -7.85 27.74 32.17
N ASP A 409 -8.82 26.99 31.64
CA ASP A 409 -10.27 26.94 31.98
C ASP A 409 -11.26 28.03 31.49
N GLU A 410 -12.53 27.61 31.53
CA GLU A 410 -13.83 28.31 31.43
C GLU A 410 -14.27 29.01 30.11
N GLY A 411 -15.17 28.32 29.38
CA GLY A 411 -16.50 28.90 29.15
C GLY A 411 -16.87 29.54 27.79
N ARG A 412 -17.98 29.02 27.23
CA ARG A 412 -18.89 29.59 26.19
C ARG A 412 -18.47 29.61 24.70
N HIS A 413 -19.49 29.35 23.88
CA HIS A 413 -19.52 29.42 22.42
C HIS A 413 -19.32 30.85 21.89
N HIS A 414 -18.70 30.97 20.70
CA HIS A 414 -19.30 31.59 19.51
C HIS A 414 -18.56 31.11 18.24
N GLY A 415 -19.25 31.12 17.09
CA GLY A 415 -18.69 30.67 15.80
C GLY A 415 -17.95 31.77 15.04
N GLY A 416 -17.03 31.38 14.15
CA GLY A 416 -16.29 32.27 13.26
C GLY A 416 -15.65 31.48 12.11
N SER A 417 -15.74 32.01 10.88
CA SER A 417 -15.42 31.29 9.64
C SER A 417 -13.93 31.32 9.27
N ILE A 418 -13.55 30.34 8.43
CA ILE A 418 -12.27 30.23 7.71
C ILE A 418 -12.00 31.47 6.83
N ILE A 419 -10.73 31.91 6.81
CA ILE A 419 -9.91 32.39 5.65
C ILE A 419 -8.71 33.18 6.24
N GLN A 420 -7.45 32.78 5.93
CA GLN A 420 -6.20 33.61 5.88
C GLN A 420 -4.87 32.80 6.00
N ILE A 421 -4.66 31.68 5.29
CA ILE A 421 -3.28 31.19 4.99
C ILE A 421 -3.18 30.62 3.56
N LEU A 422 -3.49 31.43 2.54
CA LEU A 422 -3.08 31.18 1.13
C LEU A 422 -2.76 32.50 0.40
N LYS A 423 -2.01 33.40 1.05
CA LYS A 423 -1.42 34.59 0.42
C LYS A 423 -0.01 34.89 0.94
N LYS A 424 0.96 34.04 0.57
CA LYS A 424 2.39 34.37 0.71
C LYS A 424 3.22 33.96 -0.51
N SER A 425 2.66 34.16 -1.70
CA SER A 425 3.37 34.05 -2.98
C SER A 425 2.79 34.97 -4.06
N GLU A 426 2.49 36.22 -3.72
CA GLU A 426 2.27 37.33 -4.68
C GLU A 426 2.29 38.64 -3.89
N GLY A 427 3.36 39.41 -4.04
CA GLY A 427 3.69 40.52 -3.15
C GLY A 427 4.68 41.51 -3.75
N LEU A 428 4.42 41.93 -4.99
CA LEU A 428 4.95 43.10 -5.73
C LEU A 428 4.23 42.99 -7.11
N GLU A 429 3.44 43.94 -7.62
CA GLU A 429 3.19 45.34 -7.24
C GLU A 429 1.68 45.61 -7.25
N THR A 430 1.18 46.51 -6.38
CA THR A 430 -0.02 47.34 -6.63
C THR A 430 -0.16 48.40 -5.53
N SER A 431 0.72 49.39 -5.58
CA SER A 431 0.38 50.72 -5.08
C SER A 431 0.44 51.66 -6.28
N ILE A 432 -0.70 52.33 -6.55
CA ILE A 432 -0.88 53.64 -7.22
C ILE A 432 -2.19 53.66 -8.00
N LEU A 433 -3.08 54.55 -7.54
CA LEU A 433 -4.22 55.17 -8.24
C LEU A 433 -5.40 54.28 -8.67
N SER A 434 -6.37 54.15 -7.77
CA SER A 434 -7.73 54.55 -8.13
C SER A 434 -7.77 56.06 -8.35
N LYS A 435 -8.13 56.53 -9.55
CA LYS A 435 -8.81 57.81 -9.77
C LYS A 435 -9.30 57.98 -11.22
N GLN A 436 -10.61 58.27 -11.31
CA GLN A 436 -11.31 58.98 -12.38
C GLN A 436 -11.44 58.31 -13.77
N GLN A 437 -12.71 57.98 -14.06
CA GLN A 437 -13.52 58.55 -15.15
C GLN A 437 -13.20 58.15 -16.59
#